data_AF-A0A4S8KRZ2-F1
#
_entry.id   AF-A0A4S8KRZ2-F1
#
_cell.length_a   1.000
_cell.length_b   1.000
_cell.length_c   1.000
_cell.angle_alpha   90.00
_cell.angle_beta   90.00
_cell.angle_gamma   90.00
#
_symmetry.space_group_name_H-M   'P 1'
#
loop_
_entity.id
_entity.type
_entity.pdbx_description
1 polymer ?
#
loop_
_entity_poly.entity_id
_entity_poly.type
_entity_poly.pdbx_seq_one_letter_code
_entity_poly.pdbx_strand_id
1 'polypeptide(L)'
;MSSSPNPVLVWPNVPPDIHQSAKMTFAIPKNVKKALLPENSLSISEFLNYTFPPIAPDKTADIDIYSFFHQALPISITPENTSLLQRLPLPSPKVIHAISSVSRQQWLDGARSISYAHVENTVSYPLWVISFWNTVLENRNNVRRPWHLARTWNNKQLNSCKYPHRQTEAQVADTLLHTLSWRKKLHHGTEHPELLARFLGTERANTSLMDLMLKNIQSRVAGDITLADTYLVHPLSLLPKILEAMEDDVDSYKNRPYWRWVREIGQQVFEKGKILVTAAHLGNMSAGHGSSIDHWVSVVVDGREGRILYRDSLTTNPVIPPRLANALEVWKSTHITAHQYQPSTLPTSVQVDNYSCGFMAINALEVFVFPLIKLVDCHDVASIRLQTFNQIVSDCLDKDDDLENSTDDDSTSDIEYAPNGEKPAQPFPTSAFTFISPQSSPAARKEISAPRKRTYTKSKSTKETHKAF
;
A
#
# COMPACT_ATOMS: atom_id res chain seq x y z
N MET A 1 -14.36 -44.40 -43.22
CA MET A 1 -13.24 -43.82 -42.44
C MET A 1 -13.86 -42.98 -41.33
N SER A 2 -13.80 -43.47 -40.09
CA SER A 2 -14.32 -42.74 -38.92
C SER A 2 -13.30 -41.67 -38.53
N SER A 3 -13.61 -40.40 -38.81
CA SER A 3 -12.81 -39.28 -38.32
C SER A 3 -12.97 -39.22 -36.80
N SER A 4 -11.93 -39.57 -36.06
CA SER A 4 -11.89 -39.34 -34.60
C SER A 4 -12.20 -37.87 -34.32
N PRO A 5 -13.07 -37.55 -33.36
CA PRO A 5 -13.37 -36.16 -33.02
C PRO A 5 -12.08 -35.45 -32.61
N ASN A 6 -11.82 -34.29 -33.20
CA ASN A 6 -10.70 -33.44 -32.80
C ASN A 6 -10.83 -33.13 -31.30
N PRO A 7 -9.74 -33.24 -30.52
CA PRO A 7 -9.79 -32.94 -29.10
C PRO A 7 -10.24 -31.49 -28.89
N VAL A 8 -11.24 -31.31 -28.00
CA VAL A 8 -11.71 -29.97 -27.62
C VAL A 8 -10.57 -29.23 -26.93
N LEU A 9 -10.14 -28.11 -27.50
CA LEU A 9 -9.11 -27.27 -26.92
C LEU A 9 -9.65 -26.57 -25.66
N VAL A 10 -8.94 -26.74 -24.55
CA VAL A 10 -9.23 -26.05 -23.28
C VAL A 10 -8.15 -25.01 -23.02
N TRP A 11 -8.54 -23.82 -22.57
CA TRP A 11 -7.63 -22.68 -22.39
C TRP A 11 -6.32 -22.99 -21.64
N PRO A 12 -6.29 -23.78 -20.54
CA PRO A 12 -5.04 -24.08 -19.84
C PRO A 12 -4.00 -24.85 -20.67
N ASN A 13 -4.43 -25.49 -21.76
CA ASN A 13 -3.61 -26.38 -22.58
C ASN A 13 -3.34 -25.82 -23.99
N VAL A 14 -3.59 -24.53 -24.23
CA VAL A 14 -3.35 -23.94 -25.55
C VAL A 14 -1.87 -23.63 -25.76
N PRO A 15 -1.35 -23.74 -27.00
CA PRO A 15 0.00 -23.32 -27.34
C PRO A 15 0.31 -21.83 -27.04
N PRO A 16 1.58 -21.46 -26.79
CA PRO A 16 1.96 -20.07 -26.47
C PRO A 16 1.58 -19.00 -27.51
N ASP A 17 1.59 -19.33 -28.80
CA ASP A 17 1.17 -18.46 -29.91
C ASP A 17 -0.33 -18.14 -29.84
N ILE A 18 -1.14 -19.10 -29.40
CA ILE A 18 -2.57 -18.90 -29.13
C ILE A 18 -2.77 -17.98 -27.92
N HIS A 19 -1.96 -18.12 -26.87
CA HIS A 19 -1.96 -17.18 -25.74
C HIS A 19 -1.63 -15.75 -26.17
N GLN A 20 -0.62 -15.58 -27.03
CA GLN A 20 -0.25 -14.27 -27.57
C GLN A 20 -1.38 -13.66 -28.42
N SER A 21 -2.01 -14.46 -29.28
CA SER A 21 -3.13 -14.03 -30.12
C SER A 21 -4.34 -13.59 -29.28
N ALA A 22 -4.66 -14.34 -28.23
CA ALA A 22 -5.69 -13.98 -27.28
C ALA A 22 -5.33 -12.69 -26.52
N LYS A 23 -4.07 -12.53 -26.09
CA LYS A 23 -3.60 -11.30 -25.43
C LYS A 23 -3.86 -10.07 -26.32
N MET A 24 -3.51 -10.15 -27.60
CA MET A 24 -3.71 -9.07 -28.58
C MET A 24 -5.20 -8.78 -28.82
N THR A 25 -6.02 -9.82 -28.91
CA THR A 25 -7.48 -9.68 -29.15
C THR A 25 -8.19 -8.92 -28.02
N PHE A 26 -7.69 -9.07 -26.79
CA PHE A 26 -8.25 -8.45 -25.60
C PHE A 26 -7.52 -7.17 -25.18
N ALA A 27 -6.44 -6.78 -25.87
CA ALA A 27 -5.74 -5.54 -25.59
C ALA A 27 -6.57 -4.34 -26.06
N ILE A 28 -6.76 -3.33 -25.20
CA ILE A 28 -7.44 -2.09 -25.57
C ILE A 28 -6.56 -1.33 -26.57
N PRO A 29 -7.05 -0.99 -27.77
CA PRO A 29 -6.26 -0.22 -28.74
C PRO A 29 -5.77 1.11 -28.16
N LYS A 30 -4.51 1.49 -28.41
CA LYS A 30 -3.87 2.66 -27.77
C LYS A 30 -4.67 3.97 -27.95
N ASN A 31 -5.17 4.22 -29.16
CA ASN A 31 -6.01 5.38 -29.49
C ASN A 31 -7.34 5.38 -28.72
N VAL A 32 -7.97 4.21 -28.59
CA VAL A 32 -9.22 4.05 -27.85
C VAL A 32 -8.99 4.16 -26.34
N LYS A 33 -7.87 3.64 -25.84
CA LYS A 33 -7.47 3.73 -24.42
C LYS A 33 -7.36 5.19 -23.98
N LYS A 34 -6.71 6.05 -24.77
CA LYS A 34 -6.58 7.50 -24.50
C LYS A 34 -7.95 8.19 -24.48
N ALA A 35 -8.88 7.78 -25.33
CA ALA A 35 -10.22 8.34 -25.34
C ALA A 35 -11.08 7.83 -24.15
N LEU A 36 -11.00 6.56 -23.79
CA LEU A 36 -11.90 5.92 -22.81
C LEU A 36 -11.45 6.01 -21.34
N LEU A 37 -10.17 6.20 -21.09
CA LEU A 37 -9.59 6.17 -19.74
C LEU A 37 -8.96 7.53 -19.40
N PRO A 38 -8.91 7.89 -18.10
CA PRO A 38 -8.22 9.11 -17.68
C PRO A 38 -6.74 9.04 -18.09
N GLU A 39 -6.21 10.15 -18.60
CA GLU A 39 -4.79 10.25 -18.90
C GLU A 39 -3.96 10.11 -17.63
N ASN A 40 -2.80 9.47 -17.73
CA ASN A 40 -1.91 9.27 -16.59
C ASN A 40 -1.37 10.60 -16.04
N SER A 41 -1.35 11.66 -16.86
CA SER A 41 -0.90 13.02 -16.52
C SER A 41 -1.90 13.81 -15.68
N LEU A 42 -3.18 13.39 -15.61
CA LEU A 42 -4.18 14.12 -14.83
C LEU A 42 -3.73 14.22 -13.37
N SER A 43 -3.97 15.38 -12.76
CA SER A 43 -3.85 15.53 -11.32
C SER A 43 -4.83 14.61 -10.58
N ILE A 44 -4.57 14.33 -9.31
CA ILE A 44 -5.51 13.57 -8.48
C ILE A 44 -6.87 14.28 -8.43
N SER A 45 -6.90 15.61 -8.33
CA SER A 45 -8.15 16.38 -8.33
C SER A 45 -8.94 16.21 -9.63
N GLU A 46 -8.30 16.30 -10.80
CA GLU A 46 -8.94 16.08 -12.10
C GLU A 46 -9.40 14.63 -12.27
N PHE A 47 -8.58 13.65 -11.87
CA PHE A 47 -8.96 12.24 -11.88
C PHE A 47 -10.18 11.96 -10.99
N LEU A 48 -10.26 12.58 -9.82
CA LEU A 48 -11.43 12.49 -8.93
C LEU A 48 -12.70 13.10 -9.54
N ASN A 49 -12.56 14.03 -10.48
CA ASN A 49 -13.67 14.65 -11.22
C ASN A 49 -13.97 13.93 -12.56
N TYR A 50 -13.07 13.05 -13.03
CA TYR A 50 -13.26 12.27 -14.25
C TYR A 50 -14.57 11.47 -14.20
N THR A 51 -15.34 11.44 -15.29
CA THR A 51 -16.62 10.72 -15.34
C THR A 51 -16.41 9.32 -15.90
N PHE A 52 -16.45 8.31 -15.03
CA PHE A 52 -16.45 6.91 -15.46
C PHE A 52 -17.87 6.44 -15.82
N PRO A 53 -18.01 5.45 -16.73
CA PRO A 53 -19.32 4.85 -17.04
C PRO A 53 -20.03 4.31 -15.78
N PRO A 54 -21.36 4.51 -15.64
CA PRO A 54 -22.10 4.03 -14.47
C PRO A 54 -22.01 2.50 -14.32
N ILE A 55 -22.25 1.94 -13.13
CA ILE A 55 -22.31 0.48 -12.93
C ILE A 55 -23.78 0.10 -12.78
N ALA A 56 -24.22 -0.90 -13.54
CA ALA A 56 -25.57 -1.45 -13.44
C ALA A 56 -25.82 -2.07 -12.06
N PRO A 57 -27.04 -1.98 -11.52
CA PRO A 57 -27.36 -2.57 -10.22
C PRO A 57 -27.24 -4.09 -10.23
N ASP A 58 -26.88 -4.67 -9.08
CA ASP A 58 -26.71 -6.12 -8.87
C ASP A 58 -27.99 -6.96 -9.09
N LYS A 59 -29.15 -6.32 -9.29
CA LYS A 59 -30.42 -7.01 -9.63
C LYS A 59 -30.37 -7.77 -10.96
N THR A 60 -29.28 -7.64 -11.69
CA THR A 60 -28.94 -8.36 -12.92
C THR A 60 -28.35 -9.76 -12.67
N ALA A 61 -28.47 -10.31 -11.46
CA ALA A 61 -27.85 -11.57 -11.05
C ALA A 61 -28.30 -12.81 -11.86
N ASP A 62 -29.43 -12.75 -12.56
CA ASP A 62 -29.98 -13.85 -13.36
C ASP A 62 -29.59 -13.78 -14.84
N ILE A 63 -28.70 -12.87 -15.23
CA ILE A 63 -28.25 -12.78 -16.62
C ILE A 63 -27.29 -13.94 -16.91
N ASP A 64 -27.62 -14.69 -17.95
CA ASP A 64 -26.74 -15.71 -18.50
C ASP A 64 -25.44 -15.08 -19.01
N ILE A 65 -24.30 -15.46 -18.42
CA ILE A 65 -22.98 -14.95 -18.79
C ILE A 65 -22.66 -15.23 -20.27
N TYR A 66 -23.17 -16.32 -20.83
CA TYR A 66 -22.92 -16.67 -22.23
C TYR A 66 -23.67 -15.77 -23.22
N SER A 67 -24.77 -15.15 -22.79
CA SER A 67 -25.53 -14.18 -23.62
C SER A 67 -24.75 -12.92 -24.00
N PHE A 68 -23.64 -12.65 -23.31
CA PHE A 68 -22.73 -11.57 -23.65
C PHE A 68 -21.92 -11.88 -24.92
N PHE A 69 -21.60 -13.14 -25.20
CA PHE A 69 -20.68 -13.52 -26.27
C PHE A 69 -21.39 -13.84 -27.58
N HIS A 70 -20.85 -13.34 -28.69
CA HIS A 70 -21.42 -13.55 -30.03
C HIS A 70 -20.36 -14.02 -31.02
N GLN A 71 -20.75 -14.89 -31.94
CA GLN A 71 -19.91 -15.27 -33.10
C GLN A 71 -19.93 -14.21 -34.21
N ALA A 72 -20.87 -13.25 -34.14
CA ALA A 72 -20.96 -12.14 -35.07
C ALA A 72 -19.71 -11.24 -35.02
N LEU A 73 -19.39 -10.60 -36.15
CA LEU A 73 -18.31 -9.62 -36.22
C LEU A 73 -18.64 -8.40 -35.34
N PRO A 74 -17.65 -7.85 -34.62
CA PRO A 74 -17.87 -6.63 -33.87
C PRO A 74 -18.05 -5.43 -34.81
N ILE A 75 -18.75 -4.40 -34.34
CA ILE A 75 -18.80 -3.12 -35.02
C ILE A 75 -17.42 -2.45 -35.08
N SER A 76 -17.21 -1.64 -36.12
CA SER A 76 -16.03 -0.78 -36.21
C SER A 76 -16.06 0.29 -35.12
N ILE A 77 -14.89 0.51 -34.50
CA ILE A 77 -14.75 1.50 -33.43
C ILE A 77 -14.53 2.88 -34.03
N THR A 78 -15.58 3.69 -33.99
CA THR A 78 -15.58 5.11 -34.39
C THR A 78 -15.56 6.01 -33.14
N PRO A 79 -15.31 7.33 -33.27
CA PRO A 79 -15.45 8.27 -32.16
C PRO A 79 -16.83 8.26 -31.50
N GLU A 80 -17.90 8.07 -32.27
CA GLU A 80 -19.29 8.01 -31.78
C GLU A 80 -19.49 6.76 -30.91
N ASN A 81 -19.01 5.60 -31.39
CA ASN A 81 -19.11 4.33 -30.65
C ASN A 81 -18.23 4.33 -29.40
N THR A 82 -17.08 5.01 -29.44
CA THR A 82 -16.21 5.22 -28.28
C THR A 82 -16.92 6.08 -27.22
N SER A 83 -17.56 7.19 -27.64
CA SER A 83 -18.35 8.04 -26.75
C SER A 83 -19.58 7.33 -26.19
N LEU A 84 -20.15 6.37 -26.93
CA LEU A 84 -21.22 5.51 -26.43
C LEU A 84 -20.71 4.56 -25.33
N LEU A 85 -19.56 3.91 -25.51
CA LEU A 85 -18.96 3.04 -24.49
C LEU A 85 -18.71 3.74 -23.15
N GLN A 86 -18.38 5.04 -23.16
CA GLN A 86 -18.23 5.83 -21.93
C GLN A 86 -19.54 6.06 -21.16
N ARG A 87 -20.68 6.01 -21.86
CA ARG A 87 -22.01 6.30 -21.29
C ARG A 87 -22.78 5.05 -20.93
N LEU A 88 -22.48 3.91 -21.57
CA LEU A 88 -23.14 2.65 -21.30
C LEU A 88 -22.84 2.17 -19.86
N PRO A 89 -23.85 1.72 -19.11
CA PRO A 89 -23.60 1.18 -17.79
C PRO A 89 -22.79 -0.12 -17.91
N LEU A 90 -21.74 -0.25 -17.10
CA LEU A 90 -20.98 -1.48 -16.95
C LEU A 90 -21.85 -2.56 -16.30
N PRO A 91 -21.63 -3.84 -16.62
CA PRO A 91 -22.18 -4.92 -15.79
C PRO A 91 -21.69 -4.80 -14.34
N SER A 92 -22.33 -5.49 -13.40
CA SER A 92 -21.86 -5.49 -12.01
C SER A 92 -20.45 -6.10 -11.89
N PRO A 93 -19.68 -5.78 -10.82
CA PRO A 93 -18.35 -6.36 -10.63
C PRO A 93 -18.35 -7.89 -10.66
N LYS A 94 -19.37 -8.52 -10.06
CA LYS A 94 -19.54 -9.98 -10.08
C LYS A 94 -19.68 -10.52 -11.50
N VAL A 95 -20.50 -9.87 -12.33
CA VAL A 95 -20.71 -10.27 -13.74
C VAL A 95 -19.45 -10.04 -14.57
N ILE A 96 -18.77 -8.89 -14.41
CA ILE A 96 -17.50 -8.62 -15.12
C ILE A 96 -16.44 -9.67 -14.79
N HIS A 97 -16.30 -10.06 -13.52
CA HIS A 97 -15.37 -11.12 -13.12
C HIS A 97 -15.75 -12.48 -13.72
N ALA A 98 -17.04 -12.83 -13.75
CA ALA A 98 -17.52 -14.07 -14.37
C ALA A 98 -17.31 -14.09 -15.88
N ILE A 99 -17.59 -12.98 -16.58
CA ILE A 99 -17.29 -12.83 -18.02
C ILE A 99 -15.79 -12.97 -18.25
N SER A 100 -14.97 -12.29 -17.45
CA SER A 100 -13.51 -12.32 -17.57
C SER A 100 -12.97 -13.75 -17.42
N SER A 101 -13.48 -14.53 -16.46
CA SER A 101 -13.01 -15.90 -16.20
C SER A 101 -13.33 -16.89 -17.33
N VAL A 102 -14.43 -16.71 -18.07
CA VAL A 102 -14.80 -17.58 -19.20
C VAL A 102 -14.35 -17.03 -20.56
N SER A 103 -13.97 -15.76 -20.64
CA SER A 103 -13.74 -15.04 -21.90
C SER A 103 -12.74 -15.70 -22.85
N ARG A 104 -11.67 -16.29 -22.31
CA ARG A 104 -10.63 -16.96 -23.10
C ARG A 104 -11.13 -18.25 -23.73
N GLN A 105 -11.92 -19.02 -22.98
CA GLN A 105 -12.55 -20.22 -23.51
C GLN A 105 -13.59 -19.84 -24.56
N GLN A 106 -14.42 -18.83 -24.31
CA GLN A 106 -15.42 -18.38 -25.29
C GLN A 106 -14.79 -17.89 -26.60
N TRP A 107 -13.63 -17.22 -26.54
CA TRP A 107 -12.87 -16.85 -27.73
C TRP A 107 -12.37 -18.08 -28.51
N LEU A 108 -11.88 -19.13 -27.83
CA LEU A 108 -11.53 -20.41 -28.46
C LEU A 108 -12.76 -21.11 -29.07
N ASP A 109 -13.91 -20.99 -28.42
CA ASP A 109 -15.20 -21.54 -28.88
C ASP A 109 -15.80 -20.73 -30.04
N GLY A 110 -15.09 -19.73 -30.55
CA GLY A 110 -15.46 -18.96 -31.75
C GLY A 110 -16.18 -17.64 -31.48
N ALA A 111 -16.29 -17.19 -30.23
CA ALA A 111 -16.79 -15.84 -29.95
C ALA A 111 -15.84 -14.79 -30.53
N ARG A 112 -16.39 -13.83 -31.26
CA ARG A 112 -15.65 -12.75 -31.94
C ARG A 112 -15.98 -11.37 -31.39
N SER A 113 -17.09 -11.25 -30.67
CA SER A 113 -17.59 -9.99 -30.14
C SER A 113 -18.34 -10.21 -28.82
N ILE A 114 -18.62 -9.10 -28.14
CA ILE A 114 -19.36 -9.03 -26.88
C ILE A 114 -20.46 -7.96 -26.98
N SER A 115 -21.67 -8.24 -26.50
CA SER A 115 -22.74 -7.26 -26.35
C SER A 115 -22.95 -6.89 -24.89
N TYR A 116 -23.63 -5.77 -24.64
CA TYR A 116 -24.07 -5.42 -23.28
C TYR A 116 -25.41 -6.10 -22.98
N ALA A 117 -25.40 -7.41 -22.74
CA ALA A 117 -26.63 -8.21 -22.55
C ALA A 117 -27.53 -7.74 -21.40
N HIS A 118 -26.99 -6.95 -20.46
CA HIS A 118 -27.71 -6.36 -19.33
C HIS A 118 -28.39 -5.01 -19.62
N VAL A 119 -28.26 -4.49 -20.84
CA VAL A 119 -29.06 -3.36 -21.32
C VAL A 119 -29.74 -3.72 -22.63
N GLU A 120 -30.76 -2.97 -23.01
CA GLU A 120 -31.41 -3.06 -24.32
C GLU A 120 -30.46 -2.53 -25.42
N ASN A 121 -29.37 -3.25 -25.67
CA ASN A 121 -28.38 -2.93 -26.69
C ASN A 121 -28.07 -4.19 -27.51
N THR A 122 -28.37 -4.11 -28.80
CA THR A 122 -28.11 -5.19 -29.77
C THR A 122 -26.74 -5.08 -30.43
N VAL A 123 -25.96 -4.03 -30.12
CA VAL A 123 -24.65 -3.80 -30.71
C VAL A 123 -23.62 -4.76 -30.13
N SER A 124 -22.86 -5.39 -31.03
CA SER A 124 -21.75 -6.28 -30.70
C SER A 124 -20.41 -5.54 -30.82
N TYR A 125 -19.67 -5.43 -29.73
CA TYR A 125 -18.38 -4.76 -29.62
C TYR A 125 -17.20 -5.75 -29.66
N PRO A 126 -15.98 -5.29 -29.94
CA PRO A 126 -14.80 -6.15 -29.85
C PRO A 126 -14.56 -6.70 -28.43
N LEU A 127 -13.94 -7.87 -28.33
CA LEU A 127 -13.68 -8.55 -27.05
C LEU A 127 -12.78 -7.75 -26.07
N TRP A 128 -11.97 -6.81 -26.55
CA TRP A 128 -11.18 -5.92 -25.68
C TRP A 128 -12.04 -5.05 -24.75
N VAL A 129 -13.35 -4.89 -25.03
CA VAL A 129 -14.29 -4.19 -24.13
C VAL A 129 -14.34 -4.83 -22.74
N ILE A 130 -14.10 -6.14 -22.63
CA ILE A 130 -13.97 -6.83 -21.33
C ILE A 130 -12.79 -6.28 -20.53
N SER A 131 -11.65 -6.02 -21.18
CA SER A 131 -10.49 -5.41 -20.54
C SER A 131 -10.78 -3.98 -20.11
N PHE A 132 -11.49 -3.21 -20.95
CA PHE A 132 -11.95 -1.87 -20.57
C PHE A 132 -12.81 -1.89 -19.30
N TRP A 133 -13.80 -2.79 -19.22
CA TRP A 133 -14.64 -2.94 -18.02
C TRP A 133 -13.81 -3.23 -16.77
N ASN A 134 -12.88 -4.18 -16.86
CA ASN A 134 -11.98 -4.50 -15.74
C ASN A 134 -11.12 -3.30 -15.33
N THR A 135 -10.52 -2.59 -16.28
CA THR A 135 -9.71 -1.40 -15.99
C THR A 135 -10.53 -0.28 -15.35
N VAL A 136 -11.77 -0.05 -15.77
CA VAL A 136 -12.64 0.94 -15.11
C VAL A 136 -12.99 0.51 -13.69
N LEU A 137 -13.29 -0.76 -13.45
CA LEU A 137 -13.54 -1.26 -12.09
C LEU A 137 -12.31 -1.12 -11.19
N GLU A 138 -11.13 -1.48 -11.69
CA GLU A 138 -9.87 -1.34 -10.97
C GLU A 138 -9.61 0.13 -10.60
N ASN A 139 -9.68 1.04 -11.58
CA ASN A 139 -9.50 2.47 -11.34
C ASN A 139 -10.55 3.03 -10.35
N ARG A 140 -11.80 2.59 -10.42
CA ARG A 140 -12.84 3.04 -9.47
C ARG A 140 -12.57 2.55 -8.05
N ASN A 141 -12.29 1.28 -7.89
CA ASN A 141 -12.26 0.62 -6.58
C ASN A 141 -10.91 0.76 -5.88
N ASN A 142 -9.82 0.60 -6.63
CA ASN A 142 -8.48 0.51 -6.06
C ASN A 142 -7.76 1.86 -6.07
N VAL A 143 -8.15 2.78 -6.95
CA VAL A 143 -7.50 4.10 -7.11
C VAL A 143 -8.38 5.25 -6.66
N ARG A 144 -9.55 5.44 -7.30
CA ARG A 144 -10.43 6.58 -7.05
C ARG A 144 -11.05 6.55 -5.67
N ARG A 145 -11.47 5.39 -5.18
CA ARG A 145 -12.11 5.26 -3.86
C ARG A 145 -11.18 5.70 -2.72
N PRO A 146 -9.93 5.22 -2.58
CA PRO A 146 -9.00 5.74 -1.58
C PRO A 146 -8.83 7.26 -1.64
N TRP A 147 -8.63 7.81 -2.84
CA TRP A 147 -8.48 9.26 -3.02
C TRP A 147 -9.74 10.07 -2.69
N HIS A 148 -10.94 9.53 -2.95
CA HIS A 148 -12.20 10.16 -2.53
C HIS A 148 -12.34 10.21 -1.01
N LEU A 149 -11.98 9.12 -0.32
CA LEU A 149 -11.93 9.09 1.14
C LEU A 149 -10.90 10.09 1.68
N ALA A 150 -9.73 10.15 1.05
CA ALA A 150 -8.67 11.08 1.39
C ALA A 150 -9.12 12.55 1.25
N ARG A 151 -9.71 12.91 0.11
CA ARG A 151 -10.24 14.27 -0.11
C ARG A 151 -11.35 14.61 0.88
N THR A 152 -12.24 13.67 1.16
CA THR A 152 -13.31 13.87 2.16
C THR A 152 -12.72 14.11 3.55
N TRP A 153 -11.67 13.38 3.93
CA TRP A 153 -10.98 13.58 5.20
C TRP A 153 -10.23 14.91 5.24
N ASN A 154 -9.53 15.29 4.17
CA ASN A 154 -8.83 16.57 4.07
C ASN A 154 -9.80 17.76 4.18
N ASN A 155 -10.95 17.68 3.52
CA ASN A 155 -12.01 18.68 3.61
C ASN A 155 -12.53 18.86 5.05
N LYS A 156 -12.53 17.80 5.87
CA LYS A 156 -12.88 17.95 7.30
C LYS A 156 -11.83 18.73 8.07
N GLN A 157 -10.54 18.58 7.72
CA GLN A 157 -9.46 19.34 8.34
C GLN A 157 -9.48 20.81 7.89
N LEU A 158 -9.75 21.08 6.60
CA LEU A 158 -9.92 22.44 6.06
C LEU A 158 -11.02 23.24 6.78
N ASN A 159 -12.09 22.57 7.19
CA ASN A 159 -13.23 23.18 7.86
C ASN A 159 -13.14 23.13 9.40
N SER A 160 -12.03 22.64 9.96
CA SER A 160 -11.88 22.47 11.41
C SER A 160 -11.36 23.75 12.08
N CYS A 161 -12.23 24.45 12.82
CA CYS A 161 -11.81 25.62 13.62
C CYS A 161 -11.03 25.27 14.90
N LYS A 162 -10.99 24.00 15.31
CA LYS A 162 -10.37 23.60 16.59
C LYS A 162 -8.84 23.66 16.56
N TYR A 163 -8.24 23.51 15.39
CA TYR A 163 -6.79 23.38 15.22
C TYR A 163 -6.36 24.18 13.98
N PRO A 164 -6.07 25.49 14.12
CA PRO A 164 -5.74 26.35 12.99
C PRO A 164 -4.54 25.86 12.16
N HIS A 165 -3.53 25.29 12.80
CA HIS A 165 -2.36 24.74 12.10
C HIS A 165 -2.73 23.57 11.17
N ARG A 166 -3.71 22.72 11.54
CA ARG A 166 -4.19 21.65 10.64
C ARG A 166 -4.87 22.21 9.41
N GLN A 167 -5.57 23.33 9.53
CA GLN A 167 -6.21 23.97 8.38
C GLN A 167 -5.15 24.41 7.38
N THR A 168 -4.06 25.03 7.85
CA THR A 168 -2.93 25.42 7.01
C THR A 168 -2.31 24.21 6.30
N GLU A 169 -2.01 23.14 7.04
CA GLU A 169 -1.43 21.92 6.46
C GLU A 169 -2.38 21.24 5.45
N ALA A 170 -3.69 21.28 5.71
CA ALA A 170 -4.71 20.75 4.83
C ALA A 170 -4.89 21.58 3.54
N GLN A 171 -4.63 22.89 3.57
CA GLN A 171 -4.60 23.76 2.39
C GLN A 171 -3.41 23.44 1.49
N VAL A 172 -2.24 23.19 2.10
CA VAL A 172 -1.06 22.72 1.36
C VAL A 172 -1.36 21.37 0.73
N ALA A 173 -1.92 20.43 1.49
CA ALA A 173 -2.30 19.12 0.96
C ALA A 173 -3.29 19.24 -0.20
N ASP A 174 -4.31 20.09 -0.10
CA ASP A 174 -5.28 20.32 -1.17
C ASP A 174 -4.61 20.88 -2.44
N THR A 175 -3.68 21.82 -2.28
CA THR A 175 -2.89 22.37 -3.40
C THR A 175 -2.10 21.26 -4.09
N LEU A 176 -1.44 20.40 -3.31
CA LEU A 176 -0.66 19.27 -3.84
C LEU A 176 -1.53 18.23 -4.56
N LEU A 177 -2.80 18.05 -4.16
CA LEU A 177 -3.73 17.18 -4.90
C LEU A 177 -4.10 17.73 -6.30
N HIS A 178 -3.91 19.02 -6.55
CA HIS A 178 -4.11 19.64 -7.86
C HIS A 178 -2.87 19.60 -8.74
N THR A 179 -1.69 19.31 -8.19
CA THR A 179 -0.43 19.23 -8.95
C THR A 179 0.03 17.79 -9.16
N LEU A 180 -0.16 16.93 -8.15
CA LEU A 180 0.31 15.55 -8.19
C LEU A 180 -0.52 14.69 -9.16
N SER A 181 0.15 14.08 -10.13
CA SER A 181 -0.46 13.14 -11.06
C SER A 181 -0.94 11.87 -10.33
N TRP A 182 -2.13 11.36 -10.69
CA TRP A 182 -2.70 10.18 -10.04
C TRP A 182 -1.94 8.88 -10.34
N ARG A 183 -1.11 8.85 -11.39
CA ARG A 183 -0.42 7.61 -11.83
C ARG A 183 1.10 7.76 -11.98
N LYS A 184 1.66 8.95 -11.78
CA LYS A 184 3.10 9.16 -11.82
C LYS A 184 3.75 8.38 -10.67
N LYS A 185 4.73 7.53 -11.00
CA LYS A 185 5.49 6.80 -9.98
C LYS A 185 6.36 7.79 -9.23
N LEU A 186 6.41 7.68 -7.91
CA LEU A 186 7.30 8.50 -7.11
C LEU A 186 8.75 8.03 -7.31
N HIS A 187 9.72 8.94 -7.32
CA HIS A 187 11.17 8.63 -7.48
C HIS A 187 11.71 7.61 -6.46
N HIS A 188 10.97 7.39 -5.39
CA HIS A 188 11.40 6.57 -4.28
C HIS A 188 11.08 5.07 -4.39
N GLY A 189 10.44 4.63 -5.47
CA GLY A 189 10.29 3.21 -5.78
C GLY A 189 9.03 2.89 -6.58
N THR A 190 8.71 1.60 -6.68
CA THR A 190 7.53 1.05 -7.36
C THR A 190 6.20 1.39 -6.66
N GLU A 191 6.19 2.38 -5.77
CA GLU A 191 5.03 2.70 -4.96
C GLU A 191 4.03 3.46 -5.81
N HIS A 192 2.81 2.93 -5.84
CA HIS A 192 1.74 3.56 -6.56
C HIS A 192 1.19 4.74 -5.74
N PRO A 193 0.78 5.86 -6.39
CA PRO A 193 0.31 7.06 -5.70
C PRO A 193 -0.82 6.81 -4.69
N GLU A 194 -1.62 5.75 -4.83
CA GLU A 194 -2.70 5.42 -3.89
C GLU A 194 -2.18 5.14 -2.47
N LEU A 195 -0.90 4.78 -2.31
CA LEU A 195 -0.26 4.67 -1.00
C LEU A 195 -0.31 6.01 -0.24
N LEU A 196 -0.17 7.13 -0.96
CA LEU A 196 -0.18 8.47 -0.38
C LEU A 196 -1.54 8.87 0.16
N ALA A 197 -2.64 8.36 -0.42
CA ALA A 197 -4.00 8.61 0.08
C ALA A 197 -4.16 8.18 1.54
N ARG A 198 -3.35 7.21 2.00
CA ARG A 198 -3.38 6.67 3.37
C ARG A 198 -2.86 7.66 4.41
N PHE A 199 -2.04 8.66 4.02
CA PHE A 199 -1.67 9.77 4.90
C PHE A 199 -2.91 10.60 5.26
N LEU A 200 -3.74 10.90 4.27
CA LEU A 200 -4.91 11.76 4.38
C LEU A 200 -6.15 11.01 4.88
N GLY A 201 -6.03 10.24 5.97
CA GLY A 201 -7.14 9.42 6.45
C GLY A 201 -6.98 8.92 7.89
N THR A 202 -7.67 7.82 8.19
CA THR A 202 -7.56 7.10 9.48
C THR A 202 -7.16 5.64 9.25
N GLU A 203 -6.53 5.34 8.11
CA GLU A 203 -6.07 3.99 7.80
C GLU A 203 -4.76 3.68 8.53
N ARG A 204 -4.59 2.43 8.96
CA ARG A 204 -3.32 1.95 9.53
C ARG A 204 -2.19 2.05 8.51
N ALA A 205 -1.02 2.52 8.93
CA ALA A 205 0.19 2.42 8.12
C ALA A 205 0.51 0.95 7.80
N ASN A 206 0.86 0.66 6.55
CA ASN A 206 1.40 -0.63 6.13
C ASN A 206 2.93 -0.52 5.97
N THR A 207 3.59 -1.64 5.66
CA THR A 207 5.05 -1.69 5.48
C THR A 207 5.55 -0.65 4.47
N SER A 208 4.92 -0.55 3.29
CA SER A 208 5.32 0.44 2.27
C SER A 208 5.23 1.87 2.79
N LEU A 209 4.13 2.25 3.46
CA LEU A 209 3.97 3.59 4.02
C LEU A 209 5.04 3.89 5.08
N MET A 210 5.37 2.90 5.91
CA MET A 210 6.40 3.03 6.94
C MET A 210 7.81 3.14 6.34
N ASP A 211 8.14 2.35 5.32
CA ASP A 211 9.42 2.44 4.61
C ASP A 211 9.56 3.79 3.90
N LEU A 212 8.48 4.31 3.31
CA LEU A 212 8.44 5.64 2.73
C LEU A 212 8.73 6.74 3.77
N MET A 213 8.13 6.64 4.97
CA MET A 213 8.40 7.56 6.07
C MET A 213 9.84 7.44 6.61
N LEU A 214 10.38 6.23 6.74
CA LEU A 214 11.78 6.02 7.13
C LEU A 214 12.74 6.57 6.08
N LYS A 215 12.42 6.41 4.80
CA LYS A 215 13.22 6.95 3.69
C LYS A 215 13.22 8.49 3.67
N ASN A 216 12.13 9.12 4.08
CA ASN A 216 12.10 10.57 4.29
C ASN A 216 13.11 10.99 5.38
N ILE A 217 13.10 10.32 6.55
CA ILE A 217 14.09 10.56 7.62
C ILE A 217 15.50 10.32 7.08
N GLN A 218 15.73 9.21 6.36
CA GLN A 218 17.02 8.87 5.77
C GLN A 218 17.53 9.95 4.82
N SER A 219 16.67 10.49 3.95
CA SER A 219 17.04 11.52 2.97
C SER A 219 17.46 12.81 3.68
N ARG A 220 16.73 13.19 4.73
CA ARG A 220 17.08 14.37 5.56
C ARG A 220 18.37 14.18 6.34
N VAL A 221 18.60 12.99 6.89
CA VAL A 221 19.88 12.63 7.54
C VAL A 221 21.03 12.67 6.54
N ALA A 222 20.84 12.16 5.33
CA ALA A 222 21.88 12.16 4.29
C ALA A 222 22.20 13.57 3.77
N GLY A 223 21.24 14.51 3.83
CA GLY A 223 21.44 15.91 3.45
C GLY A 223 22.23 16.74 4.47
N ASP A 224 22.46 16.22 5.69
CA ASP A 224 23.25 16.89 6.73
C ASP A 224 24.43 15.99 7.13
N ILE A 225 25.65 16.46 6.85
CA ILE A 225 26.88 15.68 7.10
C ILE A 225 27.04 15.26 8.58
N THR A 226 26.64 16.13 9.52
CA THR A 226 26.76 15.86 10.97
C THR A 226 25.79 14.76 11.38
N LEU A 227 24.57 14.81 10.84
CA LEU A 227 23.57 13.77 11.07
C LEU A 227 23.97 12.46 10.38
N ALA A 228 24.46 12.50 9.14
CA ALA A 228 24.90 11.31 8.41
C ALA A 228 26.08 10.59 9.08
N ASP A 229 26.98 11.33 9.73
CA ASP A 229 28.07 10.75 10.51
C ASP A 229 27.57 10.08 11.79
N THR A 230 26.48 10.57 12.37
CA THR A 230 25.92 10.10 13.64
C THR A 230 24.91 8.98 13.48
N TYR A 231 23.98 9.10 12.53
CA TYR A 231 22.79 8.27 12.41
C TYR A 231 22.82 7.35 11.18
N LEU A 232 22.26 6.16 11.34
CA LEU A 232 21.96 5.21 10.27
C LEU A 232 20.46 4.92 10.28
N VAL A 233 19.75 5.40 9.26
CA VAL A 233 18.32 5.12 9.10
C VAL A 233 18.16 3.94 8.14
N HIS A 234 17.47 2.88 8.57
CA HIS A 234 17.30 1.65 7.78
C HIS A 234 15.83 1.24 7.65
N PRO A 235 15.47 0.59 6.52
CA PRO A 235 14.12 0.12 6.24
C PRO A 235 13.68 -0.98 7.21
N LEU A 236 12.37 -1.23 7.23
CA LEU A 236 11.74 -2.20 8.13
C LEU A 236 12.24 -3.64 7.95
N SER A 237 12.81 -3.97 6.79
CA SER A 237 13.33 -5.30 6.48
C SER A 237 14.56 -5.70 7.29
N LEU A 238 15.25 -4.74 7.94
CA LEU A 238 16.45 -5.00 8.72
C LEU A 238 16.17 -5.85 9.97
N LEU A 239 15.19 -5.46 10.79
CA LEU A 239 14.93 -6.16 12.06
C LEU A 239 14.51 -7.63 11.89
N PRO A 240 13.61 -7.99 10.94
CA PRO A 240 13.34 -9.39 10.62
C PRO A 240 14.59 -10.18 10.23
N LYS A 241 15.55 -9.54 9.55
CA LYS A 241 16.80 -10.19 9.12
C LYS A 241 17.80 -10.34 10.25
N ILE A 242 17.84 -9.40 11.20
CA ILE A 242 18.58 -9.58 12.46
C ILE A 242 17.97 -10.74 13.26
N LEU A 243 16.63 -10.81 13.38
CA LEU A 243 15.96 -11.92 14.05
C LEU A 243 16.31 -13.27 13.41
N GLU A 244 16.17 -13.39 12.09
CA GLU A 244 16.53 -14.59 11.33
C GLU A 244 18.01 -14.98 11.52
N ALA A 245 18.91 -13.99 11.51
CA ALA A 245 20.35 -14.21 11.69
C ALA A 245 20.72 -14.69 13.10
N MET A 246 20.03 -14.19 14.13
CA MET A 246 20.33 -14.51 15.54
C MET A 246 19.59 -15.77 16.03
N GLU A 247 18.59 -16.23 15.27
CA GLU A 247 17.95 -17.54 15.45
C GLU A 247 18.72 -18.66 14.74
N ASP A 248 19.51 -18.31 13.72
CA ASP A 248 20.56 -19.17 13.18
C ASP A 248 21.73 -19.27 14.19
N ASP A 249 22.75 -20.05 13.86
CA ASP A 249 23.94 -20.12 14.70
C ASP A 249 24.85 -18.88 14.52
N VAL A 250 25.47 -18.42 15.62
CA VAL A 250 26.36 -17.23 15.61
C VAL A 250 27.55 -17.41 14.66
N ASP A 251 28.02 -18.64 14.44
CA ASP A 251 29.12 -18.91 13.52
C ASP A 251 28.65 -18.77 12.06
N SER A 252 27.43 -19.16 11.73
CA SER A 252 26.77 -18.90 10.46
C SER A 252 26.66 -17.41 10.22
N TYR A 253 26.17 -16.65 11.22
CA TYR A 253 26.13 -15.19 11.15
C TYR A 253 27.49 -14.59 10.81
N LYS A 254 28.59 -15.09 11.42
CA LYS A 254 29.95 -14.59 11.18
C LYS A 254 30.49 -14.97 9.78
N ASN A 255 30.23 -16.20 9.33
CA ASN A 255 30.95 -16.79 8.21
C ASN A 255 30.17 -16.78 6.88
N ARG A 256 28.82 -16.83 6.90
CA ARG A 256 28.04 -16.94 5.65
C ARG A 256 27.99 -15.61 4.89
N PRO A 257 28.18 -15.60 3.55
CA PRO A 257 28.03 -14.39 2.74
C PRO A 257 26.63 -13.77 2.80
N TYR A 258 25.59 -14.59 2.98
CA TYR A 258 24.20 -14.14 3.10
C TYR A 258 24.00 -13.08 4.21
N TRP A 259 24.74 -13.20 5.32
CA TRP A 259 24.66 -12.30 6.47
C TRP A 259 25.61 -11.10 6.40
N ARG A 260 26.40 -10.96 5.32
CA ARG A 260 27.43 -9.92 5.20
C ARG A 260 26.87 -8.52 5.41
N TRP A 261 25.77 -8.17 4.77
CA TRP A 261 25.19 -6.84 4.86
C TRP A 261 24.66 -6.53 6.27
N VAL A 262 24.08 -7.51 6.98
CA VAL A 262 23.67 -7.34 8.40
C VAL A 262 24.90 -7.17 9.30
N ARG A 263 26.00 -7.87 9.00
CA ARG A 263 27.30 -7.67 9.68
C ARG A 263 27.85 -6.27 9.47
N GLU A 264 27.89 -5.79 8.24
CA GLU A 264 28.39 -4.45 7.92
C GLU A 264 27.61 -3.35 8.64
N ILE A 265 26.28 -3.49 8.73
CA ILE A 265 25.45 -2.57 9.55
C ILE A 265 25.84 -2.67 11.02
N GLY A 266 26.00 -3.90 11.56
CA GLY A 266 26.41 -4.11 12.94
C GLY A 266 27.77 -3.48 13.27
N GLN A 267 28.74 -3.58 12.36
CA GLN A 267 30.05 -2.94 12.49
C GLN A 267 29.92 -1.41 12.53
N GLN A 268 29.11 -0.84 11.64
CA GLN A 268 28.90 0.62 11.63
C GLN A 268 28.23 1.09 12.93
N VAL A 269 27.25 0.35 13.44
CA VAL A 269 26.57 0.68 14.70
C VAL A 269 27.53 0.52 15.88
N PHE A 270 28.06 -0.67 16.13
CA PHE A 270 28.76 -0.98 17.37
C PHE A 270 30.26 -0.68 17.35
N GLU A 271 30.96 -0.89 16.24
CA GLU A 271 32.41 -0.63 16.17
C GLU A 271 32.70 0.84 15.87
N LYS A 272 31.86 1.49 15.03
CA LYS A 272 32.02 2.92 14.71
C LYS A 272 31.13 3.84 15.54
N GLY A 273 30.34 3.29 16.45
CA GLY A 273 29.51 4.07 17.37
C GLY A 273 28.37 4.85 16.70
N LYS A 274 27.88 4.41 15.52
CA LYS A 274 26.71 5.03 14.91
C LYS A 274 25.42 4.63 15.63
N ILE A 275 24.38 5.42 15.43
CA ILE A 275 23.06 5.18 16.01
C ILE A 275 22.10 4.68 14.92
N LEU A 276 21.66 3.43 15.04
CA LEU A 276 20.64 2.86 14.16
C LEU A 276 19.26 3.38 14.53
N VAL A 277 18.50 3.84 13.54
CA VAL A 277 17.14 4.37 13.66
C VAL A 277 16.23 3.56 12.74
N THR A 278 15.24 2.87 13.30
CA THR A 278 14.29 2.07 12.52
C THR A 278 12.97 1.83 13.29
N ALA A 279 12.04 1.10 12.68
CA ALA A 279 10.78 0.71 13.30
C ALA A 279 10.56 -0.81 13.16
N ALA A 280 9.67 -1.35 13.99
CA ALA A 280 9.36 -2.78 14.01
C ALA A 280 7.84 -3.01 13.92
N HIS A 281 7.44 -4.09 13.23
CA HIS A 281 6.07 -4.59 13.25
C HIS A 281 5.95 -5.76 14.22
N LEU A 282 5.14 -5.60 15.28
CA LEU A 282 5.00 -6.63 16.31
C LEU A 282 4.19 -7.85 15.84
N GLY A 283 3.35 -7.70 14.81
CA GLY A 283 2.49 -8.79 14.33
C GLY A 283 3.27 -9.97 13.78
N ASN A 284 4.45 -9.72 13.20
CA ASN A 284 5.34 -10.74 12.67
C ASN A 284 6.29 -11.35 13.73
N MET A 285 6.29 -10.82 14.95
CA MET A 285 7.26 -11.21 15.98
C MET A 285 6.72 -12.23 16.99
N SER A 286 5.39 -12.36 17.10
CA SER A 286 4.71 -13.28 18.02
C SER A 286 4.73 -14.73 17.52
N ALA A 287 5.88 -15.39 17.57
CA ALA A 287 5.96 -16.83 17.40
C ALA A 287 5.41 -17.50 18.68
N GLY A 288 4.12 -17.88 18.69
CA GLY A 288 3.66 -19.02 19.50
C GLY A 288 2.70 -18.80 20.67
N HIS A 289 2.42 -17.59 21.17
CA HIS A 289 1.64 -17.44 22.42
C HIS A 289 0.60 -16.30 22.48
N GLY A 290 -0.12 -16.04 21.40
CA GLY A 290 -1.30 -15.17 21.46
C GLY A 290 -1.60 -14.43 20.17
N SER A 291 -2.75 -13.76 20.14
CA SER A 291 -3.19 -12.90 19.03
C SER A 291 -2.06 -11.96 18.61
N SER A 292 -1.58 -12.07 17.36
CA SER A 292 -0.61 -11.15 16.78
C SER A 292 -1.14 -9.72 16.87
N ILE A 293 -0.45 -8.86 17.61
CA ILE A 293 -0.83 -7.45 17.70
C ILE A 293 -0.28 -6.77 16.45
N ASP A 294 -1.17 -6.41 15.54
CA ASP A 294 -0.86 -5.58 14.37
C ASP A 294 -0.54 -4.15 14.84
N HIS A 295 0.72 -3.91 15.19
CA HIS A 295 1.19 -2.68 15.82
C HIS A 295 2.63 -2.34 15.42
N TRP A 296 2.89 -1.04 15.20
CA TRP A 296 4.19 -0.48 14.87
C TRP A 296 4.84 0.15 16.10
N VAL A 297 6.14 -0.07 16.27
CA VAL A 297 6.95 0.45 17.38
C VAL A 297 8.26 1.06 16.89
N SER A 298 8.81 1.99 17.65
CA SER A 298 10.09 2.64 17.38
C SER A 298 11.24 1.86 18.00
N VAL A 299 12.33 1.72 17.26
CA VAL A 299 13.55 1.05 17.73
C VAL A 299 14.77 1.89 17.37
N VAL A 300 15.57 2.22 18.37
CA VAL A 300 16.88 2.85 18.19
C VAL A 300 17.94 1.99 18.87
N VAL A 301 19.04 1.74 18.17
CA VAL A 301 20.23 1.06 18.72
C VAL A 301 21.39 2.05 18.74
N ASP A 302 21.72 2.52 19.92
CA ASP A 302 22.81 3.46 20.17
C ASP A 302 24.09 2.65 20.41
N GLY A 303 24.88 2.47 19.34
CA GLY A 303 26.10 1.69 19.42
C GLY A 303 27.21 2.35 20.22
N ARG A 304 27.16 3.68 20.41
CA ARG A 304 28.13 4.43 21.21
C ARG A 304 27.94 4.19 22.71
N GLU A 305 26.69 4.19 23.16
CA GLU A 305 26.38 3.97 24.58
C GLU A 305 26.00 2.51 24.88
N GLY A 306 25.88 1.65 23.86
CA GLY A 306 25.46 0.26 24.02
C GLY A 306 24.01 0.12 24.48
N ARG A 307 23.15 1.08 24.15
CA ARG A 307 21.74 1.14 24.60
C ARG A 307 20.79 0.77 23.49
N ILE A 308 19.66 0.19 23.88
CA ILE A 308 18.52 -0.01 22.99
C ILE A 308 17.38 0.82 23.53
N LEU A 309 16.95 1.78 22.72
CA LEU A 309 15.81 2.61 23.03
C LEU A 309 14.60 2.07 22.27
N TYR A 310 13.53 1.79 23.00
CA TYR A 310 12.31 1.21 22.45
C TYR A 310 11.11 2.02 22.87
N ARG A 311 10.12 2.09 21.99
CA ARG A 311 8.83 2.64 22.39
C ARG A 311 7.66 2.06 21.64
N ASP A 312 6.65 1.73 22.43
CA ASP A 312 5.31 1.32 22.04
C ASP A 312 4.34 2.44 22.45
N SER A 313 3.52 2.91 21.50
CA SER A 313 2.59 4.02 21.75
C SER A 313 1.31 3.58 22.46
N LEU A 314 1.00 2.29 22.55
CA LEU A 314 -0.19 1.75 23.22
C LEU A 314 0.00 1.54 24.73
N THR A 315 1.21 1.68 25.26
CA THR A 315 1.51 1.47 26.68
C THR A 315 2.35 2.59 27.26
N THR A 316 2.12 2.89 28.55
CA THR A 316 2.94 3.81 29.34
C THR A 316 4.23 3.17 29.83
N ASN A 317 4.26 1.84 29.94
CA ASN A 317 5.38 1.04 30.41
C ASN A 317 5.81 0.07 29.28
N PRO A 318 6.48 0.60 28.24
CA PRO A 318 6.88 -0.20 27.09
C PRO A 318 7.92 -1.25 27.51
N VAL A 319 7.67 -2.51 27.15
CA VAL A 319 8.63 -3.61 27.31
C VAL A 319 8.98 -4.12 25.94
N ILE A 320 10.27 -4.20 25.63
CA ILE A 320 10.73 -4.79 24.37
C ILE A 320 10.29 -6.26 24.35
N PRO A 321 9.63 -6.75 23.27
CA PRO A 321 9.31 -8.15 23.14
C PRO A 321 10.55 -9.02 23.38
N PRO A 322 10.50 -10.04 24.26
CA PRO A 322 11.70 -10.81 24.66
C PRO A 322 12.50 -11.37 23.50
N ARG A 323 11.82 -11.83 22.44
CA ARG A 323 12.45 -12.32 21.20
C ARG A 323 13.30 -11.23 20.51
N LEU A 324 12.74 -10.03 20.37
CA LEU A 324 13.44 -8.88 19.79
C LEU A 324 14.59 -8.43 20.69
N ALA A 325 14.36 -8.32 21.99
CA ALA A 325 15.39 -7.95 22.97
C ALA A 325 16.58 -8.92 22.92
N ASN A 326 16.31 -10.24 22.94
CA ASN A 326 17.33 -11.27 22.86
C ASN A 326 18.13 -11.20 21.56
N ALA A 327 17.45 -11.09 20.41
CA ALA A 327 18.14 -11.02 19.12
C ALA A 327 19.04 -9.77 19.03
N LEU A 328 18.57 -8.60 19.47
CA LEU A 328 19.39 -7.40 19.46
C LEU A 328 20.58 -7.49 20.44
N GLU A 329 20.40 -8.14 21.59
CA GLU A 329 21.48 -8.36 22.55
C GLU A 329 22.54 -9.33 22.04
N VAL A 330 22.11 -10.45 21.44
CA VAL A 330 23.04 -11.38 20.78
C VAL A 330 23.77 -10.66 19.65
N TRP A 331 23.04 -9.94 18.79
CA TRP A 331 23.64 -9.17 17.71
C TRP A 331 24.70 -8.20 18.21
N LYS A 332 24.40 -7.39 19.24
CA LYS A 332 25.39 -6.53 19.89
C LYS A 332 26.61 -7.31 20.39
N SER A 333 26.40 -8.41 21.11
CA SER A 333 27.48 -9.23 21.68
C SER A 333 28.40 -9.87 20.63
N THR A 334 27.91 -10.01 19.38
CA THR A 334 28.76 -10.50 18.27
C THR A 334 29.76 -9.47 17.76
N HIS A 335 29.53 -8.18 18.00
CA HIS A 335 30.40 -7.08 17.53
C HIS A 335 31.25 -6.48 18.65
N ILE A 336 30.75 -6.44 19.90
CA ILE A 336 31.45 -5.83 21.04
C ILE A 336 31.26 -6.64 22.33
N THR A 337 32.28 -6.65 23.18
CA THR A 337 32.29 -7.42 24.46
C THR A 337 32.03 -6.57 25.71
N ALA A 338 32.14 -5.23 25.62
CA ALA A 338 32.36 -4.39 26.79
C ALA A 338 31.11 -3.68 27.36
N HIS A 339 29.96 -3.70 26.67
CA HIS A 339 28.80 -2.90 27.09
C HIS A 339 27.62 -3.74 27.56
N GLN A 340 27.26 -3.59 28.82
CA GLN A 340 26.05 -4.17 29.38
C GLN A 340 24.82 -3.55 28.73
N TYR A 341 23.83 -4.39 28.46
CA TYR A 341 22.53 -3.97 27.97
C TYR A 341 21.88 -2.98 28.94
N GLN A 342 21.55 -1.79 28.45
CA GLN A 342 20.70 -0.85 29.17
C GLN A 342 19.46 -0.54 28.33
N PRO A 343 18.31 -1.15 28.64
CA PRO A 343 17.07 -0.79 27.99
C PRO A 343 16.72 0.63 28.40
N SER A 344 16.40 1.46 27.42
CA SER A 344 15.92 2.82 27.65
C SER A 344 14.64 3.06 26.84
N THR A 345 13.94 4.13 27.18
CA THR A 345 12.64 4.45 26.58
C THR A 345 12.79 5.63 25.64
N LEU A 346 12.34 5.50 24.39
CA LEU A 346 12.20 6.67 23.51
C LEU A 346 11.01 7.52 23.97
N PRO A 347 11.14 8.86 23.99
CA PRO A 347 9.99 9.73 24.14
C PRO A 347 8.96 9.45 23.04
N THR A 348 7.69 9.21 23.43
CA THR A 348 6.54 9.25 22.51
C THR A 348 5.28 9.63 23.26
N SER A 349 4.27 10.07 22.53
CA SER A 349 2.92 10.28 23.07
C SER A 349 2.15 8.97 23.19
N VAL A 350 1.28 8.85 24.20
CA VAL A 350 0.43 7.66 24.36
C VAL A 350 -0.73 7.73 23.37
N GLN A 351 -0.81 6.77 22.48
CA GLN A 351 -1.87 6.67 21.48
C GLN A 351 -3.23 6.40 22.13
N VAL A 352 -4.27 7.05 21.60
CA VAL A 352 -5.66 6.93 22.09
C VAL A 352 -6.63 6.32 21.07
N ASP A 353 -6.12 5.91 19.91
CA ASP A 353 -6.87 5.24 18.84
C ASP A 353 -6.24 3.86 18.50
N ASN A 354 -6.72 3.19 17.46
CA ASN A 354 -6.23 1.87 17.03
C ASN A 354 -5.53 1.87 15.66
N TYR A 355 -5.17 3.04 15.12
CA TYR A 355 -4.62 3.17 13.76
C TYR A 355 -3.40 4.09 13.61
N SER A 356 -3.08 4.90 14.63
CA SER A 356 -2.02 5.90 14.56
C SER A 356 -0.62 5.42 14.93
N CYS A 357 -0.48 4.16 15.38
CA CYS A 357 0.81 3.61 15.82
C CYS A 357 1.97 3.81 14.87
N GLY A 358 1.78 3.65 13.55
CA GLY A 358 2.84 3.88 12.57
C GLY A 358 3.34 5.34 12.57
N PHE A 359 2.41 6.29 12.57
CA PHE A 359 2.74 7.72 12.61
C PHE A 359 3.39 8.15 13.92
N MET A 360 2.93 7.59 15.05
CA MET A 360 3.51 7.89 16.36
C MET A 360 4.89 7.25 16.53
N ALA A 361 5.10 6.06 15.95
CA ALA A 361 6.40 5.43 15.92
C ALA A 361 7.40 6.27 15.11
N ILE A 362 7.02 6.74 13.92
CA ILE A 362 7.86 7.62 13.10
C ILE A 362 8.12 8.95 13.79
N ASN A 363 7.11 9.60 14.37
CA ASN A 363 7.29 10.87 15.07
C ASN A 363 8.28 10.74 16.26
N ALA A 364 8.26 9.63 16.99
CA ALA A 364 9.24 9.37 18.05
C ALA A 364 10.67 9.26 17.50
N LEU A 365 10.85 8.62 16.34
CA LEU A 365 12.15 8.56 15.67
C LEU A 365 12.59 9.94 15.17
N GLU A 366 11.67 10.73 14.60
CA GLU A 366 11.96 12.09 14.15
C GLU A 366 12.36 13.01 15.29
N VAL A 367 11.68 12.97 16.43
CA VAL A 367 12.06 13.76 17.62
C VAL A 367 13.43 13.35 18.14
N PHE A 368 13.75 12.06 18.08
CA PHE A 368 15.05 11.57 18.50
C PHE A 368 16.18 12.05 17.57
N VAL A 369 15.97 12.00 16.25
CA VAL A 369 16.98 12.40 15.25
C VAL A 369 17.09 13.92 15.11
N PHE A 370 15.96 14.64 15.18
CA PHE A 370 15.86 16.07 14.92
C PHE A 370 15.34 16.80 16.18
N PRO A 371 16.22 17.35 17.04
CA PRO A 371 15.83 17.92 18.34
C PRO A 371 14.84 19.09 18.30
N LEU A 372 14.66 19.72 17.14
CA LEU A 372 13.69 20.81 16.94
C LEU A 372 12.27 20.30 16.68
N ILE A 373 12.10 19.02 16.32
CA ILE A 373 10.79 18.39 16.18
C ILE A 373 10.23 18.07 17.56
N LYS A 374 8.94 18.34 17.75
CA LYS A 374 8.22 18.05 18.99
C LYS A 374 7.40 16.78 18.85
N LEU A 375 7.16 16.12 19.99
CA LEU A 375 6.20 15.03 20.05
C LEU A 375 4.80 15.54 19.72
N VAL A 376 4.13 14.84 18.82
CA VAL A 376 2.75 15.16 18.45
C VAL A 376 1.81 14.80 19.60
N ASP A 377 0.84 15.65 19.91
CA ASP A 377 -0.24 15.30 20.84
C ASP A 377 -1.03 14.11 20.28
N CYS A 378 -1.43 13.16 21.12
CA CYS A 378 -2.19 11.98 20.69
C CYS A 378 -3.56 12.31 20.08
N HIS A 379 -4.11 13.49 20.37
CA HIS A 379 -5.31 14.03 19.75
C HIS A 379 -5.01 14.81 18.46
N ASP A 380 -3.75 14.99 18.11
CA ASP A 380 -3.23 15.78 16.99
C ASP A 380 -2.48 14.99 15.92
N VAL A 381 -2.66 13.66 15.88
CA VAL A 381 -2.07 12.80 14.84
C VAL A 381 -2.49 13.20 13.41
N ALA A 382 -3.62 13.90 13.25
CA ALA A 382 -3.99 14.47 11.95
C ALA A 382 -2.95 15.49 11.43
N SER A 383 -2.31 16.25 12.32
CA SER A 383 -1.26 17.21 11.93
C SER A 383 -0.04 16.51 11.36
N ILE A 384 0.50 15.49 12.05
CA ILE A 384 1.67 14.76 11.56
C ILE A 384 1.35 14.06 10.23
N ARG A 385 0.15 13.49 10.08
CA ARG A 385 -0.31 12.90 8.81
C ARG A 385 -0.26 13.87 7.64
N LEU A 386 -0.77 15.09 7.82
CA LEU A 386 -0.76 16.13 6.80
C LEU A 386 0.66 16.59 6.50
N GLN A 387 1.46 16.86 7.54
CA GLN A 387 2.84 17.30 7.41
C GLN A 387 3.70 16.28 6.67
N THR A 388 3.58 15.00 7.03
CA THR A 388 4.32 13.93 6.36
C THR A 388 3.89 13.77 4.90
N PHE A 389 2.59 13.88 4.59
CA PHE A 389 2.11 13.90 3.19
C PHE A 389 2.71 15.07 2.43
N ASN A 390 2.59 16.30 2.96
CA ASN A 390 3.06 17.52 2.33
C ASN A 390 4.55 17.42 2.03
N GLN A 391 5.35 17.03 3.03
CA GLN A 391 6.80 16.87 2.87
C GLN A 391 7.16 15.86 1.78
N ILE A 392 6.60 14.64 1.85
CA ILE A 392 6.93 13.57 0.88
C ILE A 392 6.55 13.97 -0.55
N VAL A 393 5.38 14.57 -0.73
CA VAL A 393 4.92 14.96 -2.07
C VAL A 393 5.74 16.14 -2.60
N SER A 394 6.03 17.15 -1.79
CA SER A 394 6.92 18.25 -2.19
C SER A 394 8.29 17.73 -2.60
N ASP A 395 8.91 16.86 -1.80
CA ASP A 395 10.22 16.27 -2.12
C ASP A 395 10.21 15.42 -3.41
N CYS A 396 9.05 14.88 -3.79
CA CYS A 396 8.89 14.17 -5.05
C CYS A 396 8.78 15.13 -6.23
N LEU A 397 8.01 16.21 -6.08
CA LEU A 397 7.84 17.21 -7.14
C LEU A 397 9.14 17.96 -7.41
N ASP A 398 9.90 18.32 -6.38
CA ASP A 398 11.16 19.06 -6.53
C ASP A 398 12.23 18.27 -7.32
N LYS A 399 12.17 16.93 -7.29
CA LYS A 399 13.14 16.06 -8.00
C LYS A 399 12.73 15.75 -9.44
N ASP A 400 11.47 15.95 -9.79
CA ASP A 400 10.96 15.70 -11.13
C ASP A 400 11.46 16.79 -12.11
N ASP A 401 11.56 18.03 -11.63
CA ASP A 401 12.05 19.18 -12.41
C ASP A 401 13.50 18.98 -12.90
N ASP A 402 14.30 18.17 -12.20
CA ASP A 402 15.69 17.88 -12.58
C ASP A 402 15.80 16.85 -13.72
N LEU A 403 14.82 15.94 -13.85
CA LEU A 403 14.89 14.81 -14.79
C LEU A 403 14.27 15.10 -16.15
N GLU A 404 13.30 16.00 -16.28
CA GLU A 404 12.71 16.34 -17.58
C GLU A 404 13.70 17.03 -18.55
N ASN A 405 14.86 17.48 -18.05
CA ASN A 405 15.97 17.98 -18.87
C ASN A 405 16.89 16.85 -19.41
N SER A 406 16.64 15.60 -19.03
CA SER A 406 17.34 14.42 -19.53
C SER A 406 16.53 13.80 -20.67
N THR A 407 16.77 14.26 -21.91
CA THR A 407 16.09 13.82 -23.14
C THR A 407 16.46 12.40 -23.56
N ASP A 408 16.13 11.40 -22.75
CA ASP A 408 16.27 9.99 -23.12
C ASP A 408 14.91 9.42 -23.56
N ASP A 409 14.92 8.95 -24.81
CA ASP A 409 13.88 8.37 -25.65
C ASP A 409 12.91 7.44 -24.87
N ASP A 410 11.70 7.95 -24.55
CA ASP A 410 10.59 7.26 -23.87
C ASP A 410 9.95 6.19 -24.77
N SER A 411 10.76 5.18 -25.09
CA SER A 411 10.32 3.87 -25.56
C SER A 411 10.11 2.96 -24.35
N THR A 412 9.33 3.41 -23.37
CA THR A 412 8.79 2.53 -22.34
C THR A 412 7.81 1.56 -22.99
N SER A 413 8.34 0.43 -23.43
CA SER A 413 7.55 -0.79 -23.62
C SER A 413 6.74 -0.99 -22.34
N ASP A 414 5.42 -0.96 -22.47
CA ASP A 414 4.49 -1.43 -21.45
C ASP A 414 5.02 -2.81 -21.02
N ILE A 415 5.63 -2.89 -19.83
CA ILE A 415 6.29 -4.09 -19.32
C ILE A 415 5.28 -5.23 -19.40
N GLU A 416 5.49 -6.09 -20.39
CA GLU A 416 4.80 -7.34 -20.54
C GLU A 416 5.17 -8.19 -19.34
N TYR A 417 4.16 -8.59 -18.57
CA TYR A 417 4.26 -9.74 -17.69
C TYR A 417 4.57 -10.96 -18.57
N ALA A 418 5.85 -11.32 -18.68
CA ALA A 418 6.28 -12.58 -19.27
C ALA A 418 5.89 -13.73 -18.32
N PRO A 419 5.36 -14.85 -18.83
CA PRO A 419 5.22 -16.05 -18.01
C PRO A 419 6.62 -16.55 -17.62
N ASN A 420 6.77 -16.89 -16.33
CA ASN A 420 8.01 -17.32 -15.68
C ASN A 420 8.95 -18.16 -16.56
N GLY A 421 10.07 -17.56 -16.98
CA GLY A 421 11.29 -18.23 -17.40
C GLY A 421 12.39 -17.92 -16.38
N GLU A 422 13.16 -18.94 -16.01
CA GLU A 422 14.19 -18.91 -14.96
C GLU A 422 15.14 -17.69 -15.10
N LYS A 423 15.21 -16.87 -14.04
CA LYS A 423 16.14 -15.73 -13.96
C LYS A 423 17.51 -16.19 -13.47
N PRO A 424 18.62 -15.72 -14.08
CA PRO A 424 19.96 -15.90 -13.52
C PRO A 424 20.09 -15.17 -12.17
N ALA A 425 20.90 -15.72 -11.27
CA ALA A 425 21.13 -15.21 -9.93
C ALA A 425 21.59 -13.74 -9.96
N GLN A 426 20.76 -12.83 -9.44
CA GLN A 426 21.12 -11.43 -9.22
C GLN A 426 21.89 -11.27 -7.89
N PRO A 427 22.92 -10.42 -7.83
CA PRO A 427 23.78 -10.29 -6.65
C PRO A 427 23.17 -9.52 -5.46
N PHE A 428 21.94 -8.98 -5.56
CA PHE A 428 21.27 -8.31 -4.44
C PHE A 428 19.75 -8.55 -4.44
N PRO A 429 19.13 -8.88 -3.29
CA PRO A 429 17.69 -9.06 -3.22
C PRO A 429 16.97 -7.71 -3.09
N THR A 430 16.45 -7.17 -4.19
CA THR A 430 15.30 -6.27 -4.16
C THR A 430 14.04 -7.12 -4.03
N SER A 431 13.70 -7.49 -2.79
CA SER A 431 12.51 -8.31 -2.51
C SER A 431 11.23 -7.50 -2.70
N ALA A 432 10.62 -7.59 -3.88
CA ALA A 432 9.20 -7.33 -4.06
C ALA A 432 8.43 -8.49 -3.42
N PHE A 433 7.83 -8.26 -2.25
CA PHE A 433 6.97 -9.26 -1.61
C PHE A 433 5.58 -9.25 -2.26
N THR A 434 5.14 -10.40 -2.74
CA THR A 434 3.73 -10.65 -3.10
C THR A 434 3.02 -11.24 -1.89
N PHE A 435 1.97 -10.57 -1.41
CA PHE A 435 1.12 -11.09 -0.33
C PHE A 435 0.17 -12.15 -0.89
N ILE A 436 0.23 -13.37 -0.36
CA ILE A 436 -0.83 -14.37 -0.53
C ILE A 436 -1.82 -14.16 0.62
N SER A 437 -3.05 -13.73 0.30
CA SER A 437 -4.14 -13.70 1.29
C SER A 437 -4.45 -15.12 1.76
N PRO A 438 -4.67 -15.36 3.06
CA PRO A 438 -5.08 -16.67 3.54
C PRO A 438 -6.44 -17.03 2.95
N GLN A 439 -6.51 -18.17 2.26
CA GLN A 439 -7.78 -18.76 1.85
C GLN A 439 -8.58 -19.11 3.09
N SER A 440 -9.80 -18.59 3.17
CA SER A 440 -10.78 -18.94 4.19
C SER A 440 -11.12 -20.43 4.09
N SER A 441 -10.69 -21.22 5.07
CA SER A 441 -11.17 -22.59 5.26
C SER A 441 -12.58 -22.56 5.87
N PRO A 442 -13.49 -23.50 5.53
CA PRO A 442 -14.87 -23.47 6.01
C PRO A 442 -14.93 -23.82 7.50
N ALA A 443 -15.39 -22.88 8.32
CA ALA A 443 -15.55 -23.08 9.75
C ALA A 443 -16.70 -24.04 10.07
N ALA A 444 -16.39 -25.04 10.89
CA ALA A 444 -17.35 -25.87 11.60
C ALA A 444 -18.24 -25.01 12.51
N ARG A 445 -19.56 -25.21 12.38
CA ARG A 445 -20.60 -24.60 13.19
C ARG A 445 -20.46 -25.03 14.65
N LYS A 446 -20.08 -24.11 15.55
CA LYS A 446 -20.33 -24.22 16.99
C LYS A 446 -21.40 -23.21 17.37
N GLU A 447 -22.46 -23.70 18.01
CA GLU A 447 -23.57 -22.91 18.54
C GLU A 447 -23.07 -21.90 19.58
N ILE A 448 -23.41 -20.63 19.38
CA ILE A 448 -23.17 -19.55 20.33
C ILE A 448 -24.50 -19.21 21.00
N SER A 449 -24.55 -19.41 22.31
CA SER A 449 -25.61 -18.98 23.23
C SER A 449 -25.85 -17.47 23.16
N ALA A 450 -27.12 -17.07 23.21
CA ALA A 450 -27.61 -15.71 23.12
C ALA A 450 -27.07 -14.74 24.21
N PRO A 451 -26.93 -13.44 23.91
CA PRO A 451 -26.42 -12.45 24.86
C PRO A 451 -27.49 -11.96 25.86
N ARG A 452 -27.10 -11.86 27.13
CA ARG A 452 -27.84 -11.20 28.22
C ARG A 452 -27.99 -9.70 27.94
N LYS A 453 -29.23 -9.22 27.94
CA LYS A 453 -29.58 -7.78 27.92
C LYS A 453 -29.04 -7.09 29.18
N ARG A 454 -28.17 -6.09 29.02
CA ARG A 454 -27.82 -5.12 30.07
C ARG A 454 -28.80 -3.95 30.02
N THR A 455 -29.58 -3.77 31.08
CA THR A 455 -30.39 -2.58 31.33
C THR A 455 -29.51 -1.45 31.84
N TYR A 456 -29.50 -0.32 31.12
CA TYR A 456 -28.89 0.94 31.58
C TYR A 456 -29.90 1.73 32.41
N THR A 457 -29.59 1.96 33.68
CA THR A 457 -30.29 2.91 34.55
C THR A 457 -29.73 4.32 34.34
N LYS A 458 -30.59 5.25 33.92
CA LYS A 458 -30.31 6.70 33.84
C LYS A 458 -30.17 7.28 35.26
N SER A 459 -28.99 7.80 35.61
CA SER A 459 -28.83 8.68 36.78
C SER A 459 -29.24 10.11 36.41
N LYS A 460 -30.12 10.70 37.22
CA LYS A 460 -30.50 12.11 37.14
C LYS A 460 -29.41 12.96 37.81
N SER A 461 -28.85 13.91 37.06
CA SER A 461 -28.01 14.98 37.59
C SER A 461 -28.91 16.10 38.14
N THR A 462 -28.76 16.40 39.43
CA THR A 462 -29.32 17.57 40.11
C THR A 462 -28.45 18.80 39.82
N LYS A 463 -29.09 19.87 39.34
CA LYS A 463 -28.52 21.22 39.25
C LYS A 463 -28.66 21.91 40.61
N GLU A 464 -27.55 22.28 41.23
CA GLU A 464 -27.52 23.25 42.33
C GLU A 464 -27.41 24.67 41.77
N THR A 465 -28.34 25.52 42.15
CA THR A 465 -28.35 26.97 41.93
C THR A 465 -27.65 27.66 43.10
N HIS A 466 -26.54 28.34 42.83
CA HIS A 466 -25.96 29.32 43.76
C HIS A 466 -26.76 30.62 43.72
N LYS A 467 -27.24 31.06 44.90
CA LYS A 467 -27.67 32.43 45.16
C LYS A 467 -26.51 33.21 45.79
N ALA A 468 -26.31 34.43 45.29
CA ALA A 468 -25.36 35.40 45.78
C ALA A 468 -25.81 36.03 47.11
N PHE A 469 -24.83 36.36 47.94
CA PHE A 469 -24.81 37.51 48.84
C PHE A 469 -23.50 38.27 48.58
#